data_AF-A0A933MN75-F1
#
_entry.id   AF-A0A933MN75-F1
#
_cell.length_a   1.000
_cell.length_b   1.000
_cell.length_c   1.000
_cell.angle_alpha   90.00
_cell.angle_beta   90.00
_cell.angle_gamma   90.00
#
_symmetry.space_group_name_H-M   'P 1'
#
loop_
_entity.id
_entity.type
_entity.pdbx_description
1 polymer ?
#
loop_
_entity_poly.entity_id
_entity_poly.type
_entity_poly.pdbx_seq_one_letter_code
_entity_poly.pdbx_strand_id
1 'polypeptide(L)' 'MRIAIGAVVALALGAAGAQAAELRLLTWKGYAPNEVVVQFDKETGIKVNFTYSNNEEMISKLRA' A
#
# COMPACT_ATOMS: atom_id res chain seq x y z
N MET A 1 32.95 26.86 -16.38
CA MET A 1 31.70 26.08 -16.52
C MET A 1 32.00 24.58 -16.42
N ARG A 2 32.39 24.09 -15.24
CA ARG A 2 32.66 22.65 -14.99
C ARG A 2 32.10 22.13 -13.66
N ILE A 3 31.46 23.01 -12.87
CA ILE A 3 30.91 22.67 -11.55
C ILE A 3 29.39 22.36 -11.63
N ALA A 4 28.73 22.69 -12.74
CA ALA A 4 27.28 22.52 -12.87
C ALA A 4 26.80 21.08 -13.12
N ILE A 5 27.68 20.14 -13.50
CA ILE A 5 27.28 18.77 -13.87
C ILE A 5 27.16 17.86 -12.62
N GLY A 6 27.94 18.12 -11.57
CA GLY A 6 27.93 17.29 -10.34
C GLY A 6 26.66 17.45 -9.49
N ALA A 7 26.05 18.63 -9.49
CA ALA A 7 24.83 18.91 -8.71
C ALA A 7 23.56 18.29 -9.32
N VAL A 8 23.54 18.03 -10.64
CA VAL A 8 22.38 17.46 -11.33
C VAL A 8 22.24 15.96 -11.10
N VAL A 9 23.35 15.24 -10.91
CA VAL A 9 23.34 13.79 -10.68
C VAL A 9 22.83 13.44 -9.27
N ALA A 10 23.05 14.32 -8.27
CA ALA A 10 22.56 14.10 -6.91
C ALA A 10 21.02 14.17 -6.79
N LEU A 11 20.34 14.90 -7.70
CA LEU A 11 18.89 15.01 -7.73
C LEU A 11 18.19 13.81 -8.40
N ALA A 12 18.90 13.03 -9.22
CA ALA A 12 18.33 11.87 -9.91
C ALA A 12 18.17 10.64 -9.00
N LEU A 13 18.90 10.58 -7.87
CA LEU A 13 18.82 9.47 -6.90
C LEU A 13 17.66 9.63 -5.89
N GLY A 14 17.05 10.81 -5.81
CA GLY A 14 15.95 11.10 -4.88
C GLY A 14 14.54 10.76 -5.40
N ALA A 15 14.43 10.33 -6.66
CA ALA A 15 13.15 10.05 -7.33
C ALA A 15 12.90 8.56 -7.55
N ALA A 16 13.48 7.68 -6.72
CA ALA A 16 12.93 6.34 -6.52
C ALA A 16 11.56 6.52 -5.85
N GLY A 17 10.54 6.76 -6.68
CA GLY A 17 9.19 7.06 -6.25
C GLY A 17 8.73 6.03 -5.23
N ALA A 18 8.27 6.51 -4.07
CA ALA A 18 7.54 5.69 -3.14
C ALA A 18 6.41 5.03 -3.92
N GLN A 19 6.54 3.73 -4.22
CA GLN A 19 5.44 2.95 -4.76
C GLN A 19 4.30 3.11 -3.76
N ALA A 20 3.14 3.57 -4.24
CA ALA A 20 1.97 3.71 -3.39
C ALA A 20 1.72 2.37 -2.70
N ALA A 21 1.95 2.32 -1.39
CA ALA A 21 1.79 1.09 -0.63
C ALA A 21 0.29 0.76 -0.57
N GLU A 22 -0.06 -0.46 -0.95
CA GLU A 22 -1.42 -0.97 -0.92
C GLU A 22 -1.49 -2.16 0.05
N LEU A 23 -2.37 -2.08 1.03
CA LEU A 23 -2.72 -3.18 1.93
C LEU A 23 -3.85 -4.01 1.31
N ARG A 24 -3.56 -5.26 0.95
CA ARG A 24 -4.58 -6.20 0.46
C ARG A 24 -5.15 -6.98 1.65
N LEU A 25 -6.39 -6.70 2.01
CA LEU A 25 -7.07 -7.26 3.17
C LEU A 25 -8.09 -8.33 2.76
N LEU A 26 -7.80 -9.57 3.13
CA LEU A 26 -8.75 -10.70 3.06
C LEU A 26 -9.54 -10.76 4.37
N THR A 27 -10.85 -10.51 4.32
CA THR A 27 -11.69 -10.43 5.54
C THR A 27 -13.16 -10.76 5.27
N TRP A 28 -14.01 -10.67 6.29
CA TRP A 28 -15.46 -10.82 6.18
C TRP A 28 -16.15 -9.46 6.05
N LYS A 29 -17.38 -9.45 5.52
CA LYS A 29 -18.18 -8.21 5.44
C LYS A 29 -18.46 -7.68 6.86
N GLY A 30 -18.25 -6.37 7.06
CA GLY A 30 -18.50 -5.69 8.34
C GLY A 30 -17.35 -5.74 9.34
N TYR A 31 -16.28 -6.49 9.08
CA TYR A 31 -15.13 -6.60 10.00
C TYR A 31 -14.15 -5.44 9.91
N ALA A 32 -14.22 -4.66 8.84
CA ALA A 32 -13.44 -3.44 8.65
C ALA A 32 -14.41 -2.25 8.49
N PRO A 33 -14.79 -1.57 9.57
CA PRO A 33 -15.62 -0.37 9.49
C PRO A 33 -14.94 0.71 8.67
N ASN A 34 -15.71 1.39 7.80
CA ASN A 34 -15.18 2.39 6.87
C ASN A 34 -14.45 3.53 7.60
N GLU A 35 -14.91 3.95 8.77
CA GLU A 35 -14.28 5.01 9.57
C GLU A 35 -12.82 4.67 9.95
N VAL A 36 -12.56 3.43 10.34
CA VAL A 36 -11.21 2.96 10.72
C VAL A 36 -10.31 2.89 9.49
N VAL A 37 -10.84 2.40 8.37
CA VAL A 37 -10.10 2.31 7.10
C VAL A 37 -9.72 3.70 6.59
N VAL A 38 -10.65 4.66 6.66
CA VAL A 38 -10.42 6.04 6.26
C VAL A 38 -9.40 6.71 7.18
N GLN A 39 -9.45 6.46 8.48
CA GLN A 39 -8.45 6.98 9.42
C GLN A 39 -7.06 6.39 9.14
N PHE A 40 -6.98 5.08 8.93
CA PHE A 40 -5.73 4.40 8.57
C PHE A 40 -5.09 4.96 7.30
N ASP A 41 -5.88 5.14 6.22
CA ASP A 41 -5.40 5.75 4.96
C ASP A 41 -4.90 7.19 5.19
N LYS A 42 -5.60 7.99 6.00
CA LYS A 42 -5.15 9.36 6.34
C LYS A 42 -3.83 9.39 7.10
N GLU A 43 -3.64 8.49 8.05
CA GLU A 43 -2.45 8.46 8.91
C GLU A 43 -1.22 7.87 8.21
N THR A 44 -1.43 6.90 7.32
CA THR A 44 -0.34 6.12 6.73
C THR A 44 -0.10 6.41 5.24
N GLY A 45 -1.09 6.98 4.55
CA GLY A 45 -1.11 7.10 3.09
C GLY A 45 -1.30 5.79 2.34
N ILE A 46 -1.59 4.68 3.04
CA ILE A 46 -1.71 3.33 2.47
C ILE A 46 -3.15 3.07 2.06
N LYS A 47 -3.38 2.66 0.81
CA LYS A 47 -4.71 2.26 0.33
C LYS A 47 -5.03 0.84 0.76
N VAL A 48 -6.27 0.61 1.21
CA VAL A 48 -6.74 -0.73 1.60
C VAL A 48 -7.64 -1.30 0.50
N ASN A 49 -7.32 -2.50 0.02
CA ASN A 49 -8.08 -3.23 -0.98
C ASN A 49 -8.68 -4.50 -0.38
N PHE A 50 -9.99 -4.62 -0.48
CA PHE A 50 -10.76 -5.65 0.20
C PHE A 50 -11.00 -6.84 -0.72
N THR A 51 -10.69 -8.03 -0.22
CA THR A 51 -11.23 -9.29 -0.72
C THR A 51 -12.11 -9.88 0.35
N TYR A 52 -13.41 -10.00 0.07
CA TYR A 52 -14.34 -10.64 1.00
C TYR A 52 -14.41 -12.14 0.74
N SER A 53 -14.44 -12.94 1.80
CA SER A 53 -14.52 -14.40 1.69
C SER A 53 -15.21 -15.01 2.91
N ASN A 54 -15.22 -16.34 2.97
CA ASN A 54 -15.70 -17.13 4.11
C ASN A 54 -14.59 -18.10 4.58
N ASN A 55 -14.86 -18.85 5.65
CA ASN A 55 -13.86 -19.73 6.26
C ASN A 55 -13.35 -20.83 5.31
N GLU A 56 -14.25 -21.46 4.56
CA GLU A 56 -13.94 -22.59 3.67
C GLU A 56 -13.08 -22.14 2.48
N GLU A 57 -13.46 -21.01 1.86
CA GLU A 57 -12.71 -20.40 0.78
C GLU A 57 -11.33 -19.89 1.24
N MET A 58 -11.25 -19.27 2.43
CA MET A 58 -9.98 -18.76 2.97
C MET A 58 -9.00 -19.91 3.25
N ILE A 59 -9.47 -20.99 3.87
CA ILE A 59 -8.64 -22.18 4.11
C ILE A 59 -8.16 -22.76 2.77
N SER A 60 -9.02 -22.82 1.77
CA SER A 60 -8.66 -23.34 0.44
C SER A 60 -7.59 -22.48 -0.24
N LYS A 61 -7.68 -21.16 -0.12
CA LYS A 61 -6.69 -20.21 -0.68
C LYS A 61 -5.35 -20.21 0.05
N LEU A 62 -5.34 -20.49 1.36
CA LEU A 62 -4.12 -20.46 2.18
C LEU A 62 -3.34 -21.79 2.17
N ARG A 63 -3.98 -22.90 1.85
CA ARG A 63 -3.37 -24.24 1.84
C ARG A 63 -2.81 -24.67 0.48
N ALA A 64 -3.22 -23.99 -0.60
CA ALA A 64 -2.70 -24.20 -1.95
C ALA A 64 -1.35 -23.49 -2.13
#